data_AF-A0A932KLY6-F1
#
_entry.id   AF-A0A932KLY6-F1
#
_cell.length_a   1.000
_cell.length_b   1.000
_cell.length_c   1.000
_cell.angle_alpha   90.00
_cell.angle_beta   90.00
_cell.angle_gamma   90.00
#
_symmetry.space_group_name_H-M   'P 1'
#
loop_
_entity.id
_entity.type
_entity.pdbx_description
1 polymer ?
#
loop_
_entity_poly.entity_id
_entity_poly.type
_entity_poly.pdbx_seq_one_letter_code
_entity_poly.pdbx_strand_id
1 'polypeptide(L)'
;MQLACQHPEGLLTTDDAAARLAAEQLGLRVHGTIGILVRSIRRKRRSPQEVVGLLERIPRQSSLHIRPSLLRDILAELNSTFLK
;
A
#
# COMPACT_ATOMS: atom_id res chain seq x y z
N MET A 1 -15.39 -4.87 11.70
CA MET A 1 -15.50 -5.44 10.34
C MET A 1 -16.85 -5.18 9.67
N GLN A 2 -17.99 -5.23 10.38
CA GLN A 2 -19.32 -4.98 9.81
C GLN A 2 -19.42 -3.70 8.94
N LEU A 3 -18.90 -2.57 9.42
CA LEU A 3 -18.87 -1.32 8.65
C LEU A 3 -18.10 -1.47 7.32
N ALA A 4 -16.95 -2.16 7.33
CA ALA A 4 -16.17 -2.38 6.11
C ALA A 4 -16.92 -3.27 5.10
N CYS A 5 -17.68 -4.26 5.56
CA CYS A 5 -18.52 -5.08 4.70
C CYS A 5 -19.68 -4.29 4.05
N GLN A 6 -20.17 -3.25 4.73
CA GLN A 6 -21.23 -2.37 4.21
C GLN A 6 -20.71 -1.34 3.20
N HIS A 7 -19.38 -1.14 3.11
CA HIS A 7 -18.74 -0.15 2.25
C HIS A 7 -17.61 -0.79 1.41
N PRO A 8 -17.95 -1.64 0.42
CA PRO A 8 -16.96 -2.38 -0.37
C PRO A 8 -16.03 -1.49 -1.21
N GLU A 9 -16.46 -0.28 -1.55
CA GLU A 9 -15.65 0.76 -2.20
C GLU A 9 -14.64 1.45 -1.26
N GLY A 10 -14.78 1.21 0.04
CA GLY A 10 -13.91 1.75 1.09
C GLY A 10 -12.48 1.20 1.04
N LEU A 11 -11.57 1.93 1.69
CA LEU A 11 -10.22 1.47 1.96
C LEU A 11 -10.18 0.90 3.38
N LEU A 12 -10.01 -0.42 3.51
CA LEU A 12 -9.70 -1.02 4.79
C LEU A 12 -8.20 -0.99 5.04
N THR A 13 -7.80 -0.44 6.17
CA THR A 13 -6.43 -0.51 6.68
C THR A 13 -6.47 -0.98 8.13
N THR A 14 -5.48 -1.77 8.53
CA THR A 14 -5.32 -2.26 9.90
C THR A 14 -3.83 -2.52 10.15
N ASP A 15 -3.38 -2.20 11.35
CA ASP A 15 -2.07 -2.55 11.88
C ASP A 15 -2.08 -3.90 12.62
N ASP A 16 -3.25 -4.34 13.10
CA ASP A 16 -3.44 -5.63 13.73
C ASP A 16 -3.48 -6.80 12.71
N ALA A 17 -2.69 -7.84 12.99
CA ALA A 17 -2.55 -9.00 12.12
C ALA A 17 -3.78 -9.93 12.15
N ALA A 18 -4.45 -10.06 13.31
CA ALA A 18 -5.65 -10.89 13.41
C ALA A 18 -6.83 -10.25 12.67
N ALA A 19 -6.98 -8.93 12.77
CA ALA A 19 -7.93 -8.15 12.01
C ALA A 19 -7.66 -8.25 10.50
N ARG A 20 -6.39 -8.26 10.08
CA ARG A 20 -6.02 -8.48 8.69
C ARG A 20 -6.49 -9.86 8.20
N LEU A 21 -6.19 -10.91 8.96
CA LEU A 21 -6.59 -12.29 8.62
C LEU A 21 -8.12 -12.42 8.54
N ALA A 22 -8.84 -11.86 9.51
CA ALA A 22 -10.31 -11.86 9.52
C ALA A 22 -10.89 -11.11 8.32
N ALA A 23 -10.31 -9.97 7.94
CA ALA A 23 -10.74 -9.22 6.76
C ALA A 23 -10.51 -10.00 5.46
N GLU A 24 -9.36 -10.67 5.32
CA GLU A 24 -9.06 -11.52 4.16
C GLU A 24 -10.05 -12.70 4.04
N GLN A 25 -10.42 -13.34 5.17
CA GLN A 25 -11.45 -14.38 5.20
C GLN A 25 -12.84 -13.89 4.79
N LEU A 26 -13.14 -12.60 5.02
CA LEU A 26 -14.39 -11.95 4.60
C LEU A 26 -14.33 -11.40 3.17
N GLY A 27 -13.26 -11.64 2.42
CA GLY A 27 -13.08 -11.15 1.04
C GLY A 27 -12.79 -9.65 0.95
N LEU A 28 -12.46 -8.99 2.07
CA LEU A 28 -12.14 -7.57 2.10
C LEU A 28 -10.68 -7.35 1.70
N ARG A 29 -10.43 -6.33 0.86
CA ARG A 29 -9.06 -5.94 0.50
C ARG A 29 -8.47 -5.04 1.57
N VAL A 30 -7.48 -5.56 2.29
CA VAL A 30 -6.69 -4.77 3.26
C VAL A 30 -5.52 -4.08 2.55
N HIS A 31 -5.41 -2.78 2.77
CA HIS A 31 -4.34 -1.95 2.24
C HIS A 31 -3.40 -1.48 3.35
N GLY A 32 -2.10 -1.74 3.17
CA GLY A 32 -1.05 -1.15 3.99
C GLY A 32 -0.54 0.18 3.42
N THR A 33 0.39 0.82 4.14
CA THR A 33 1.00 2.12 3.77
C THR A 33 1.50 2.17 2.32
N ILE A 34 2.19 1.11 1.87
CA ILE A 34 2.69 1.00 0.49
C ILE A 34 1.52 1.06 -0.52
N GLY A 35 0.46 0.27 -0.29
CA GLY A 35 -0.71 0.25 -1.17
C GLY A 35 -1.42 1.60 -1.23
N ILE A 36 -1.42 2.36 -0.13
CA ILE A 36 -1.95 3.73 -0.09
C ILE A 36 -1.10 4.67 -0.94
N LEU A 37 0.24 4.59 -0.84
CA LEU A 37 1.16 5.39 -1.65
C LEU A 37 0.99 5.10 -3.14
N VAL A 38 0.96 3.83 -3.54
CA VAL A 38 0.73 3.44 -4.95
C VAL A 38 -0.64 3.92 -5.44
N ARG A 39 -1.70 3.80 -4.61
CA ARG A 39 -3.03 4.30 -4.97
C ARG A 39 -3.06 5.81 -5.18
N SER A 40 -2.20 6.58 -4.51
CA SER A 40 -2.13 8.03 -4.69
C SER A 40 -1.73 8.44 -6.11
N ILE A 41 -0.94 7.61 -6.81
CA ILE A 41 -0.62 7.77 -8.24
C ILE A 41 -1.90 7.67 -9.07
N ARG A 42 -2.67 6.59 -8.89
CA ARG A 42 -3.93 6.36 -9.62
C ARG A 42 -4.98 7.45 -9.37
N ARG A 43 -4.94 8.09 -8.20
CA ARG A 43 -5.79 9.23 -7.85
C ARG A 43 -5.23 10.58 -8.30
N LYS A 44 -4.09 10.61 -9.01
CA LYS A 44 -3.37 11.82 -9.43
C LYS A 44 -3.06 12.79 -8.28
N ARG A 45 -2.87 12.24 -7.07
CA ARG A 45 -2.52 13.02 -5.86
C ARG A 45 -1.01 13.15 -5.67
N ARG A 46 -0.23 12.24 -6.27
CA ARG A 46 1.23 12.27 -6.35
C ARG A 46 1.66 11.74 -7.71
N SER A 47 2.80 12.22 -8.21
CA SER A 47 3.43 11.65 -9.40
C SER A 47 4.05 10.29 -9.08
N PRO A 48 4.26 9.42 -10.08
CA PRO A 48 4.98 8.17 -9.86
C PRO A 48 6.40 8.39 -9.33
N GLN A 49 7.11 9.42 -9.81
CA GLN A 49 8.46 9.78 -9.34
C GLN A 49 8.46 10.17 -7.85
N GLU A 50 7.48 10.96 -7.40
CA GLU A 50 7.33 11.32 -5.99
C GLU A 50 7.10 10.10 -5.10
N VAL A 51 6.28 9.14 -5.57
CA VAL A 51 6.00 7.92 -4.82
C VAL A 51 7.22 7.01 -4.76
N VAL A 52 7.98 6.86 -5.85
CA VAL A 52 9.26 6.13 -5.86
C VAL A 52 10.23 6.74 -4.84
N GLY A 53 10.44 8.06 -4.88
CA GLY A 53 11.33 8.74 -3.93
C GLY A 53 10.86 8.64 -2.47
N LEU A 54 9.55 8.56 -2.21
CA LEU A 54 9.03 8.27 -0.87
C LEU A 54 9.35 6.84 -0.44
N LEU A 55 9.10 5.85 -1.30
CA LEU A 55 9.35 4.44 -1.01
C LEU A 55 10.82 4.15 -0.72
N GLU A 56 11.75 4.81 -1.43
CA GLU A 56 13.20 4.70 -1.20
C GLU A 56 13.65 5.27 0.15
N ARG A 57 12.96 6.32 0.64
CA ARG A 57 13.29 6.97 1.92
C ARG A 57 12.70 6.28 3.14
N ILE A 58 11.57 5.59 3.00
CA ILE A 58 10.85 4.94 4.12
C ILE A 58 11.76 4.07 5.01
N PRO A 59 12.63 3.19 4.50
CA PRO A 59 13.48 2.34 5.35
C PRO A 59 14.45 3.11 6.24
N ARG A 60 14.79 4.36 5.88
CA ARG A 60 15.78 5.20 6.58
C ARG A 60 15.16 6.34 7.39
N GLN A 61 13.95 6.77 7.03
CA GLN A 61 13.31 7.98 7.57
C GLN A 61 11.99 7.70 8.29
N SER A 62 11.64 6.43 8.50
CA SER A 62 10.43 6.05 9.22
C SER A 62 10.65 4.81 10.08
N SER A 63 9.72 4.55 10.99
CA SER A 63 9.66 3.31 11.77
C SER A 63 9.04 2.13 11.01
N LEU A 64 8.59 2.33 9.76
CA LEU A 64 7.96 1.27 8.98
C LEU A 64 9.04 0.30 8.48
N HIS A 65 9.11 -0.86 9.12
CA HIS A 65 9.97 -1.95 8.66
C HIS A 65 9.41 -2.56 7.36
N ILE A 66 10.21 -2.54 6.30
CA ILE A 66 9.88 -3.18 5.01
C ILE A 66 11.00 -4.13 4.65
N ARG A 67 10.65 -5.35 4.24
CA ARG A 67 11.61 -6.31 3.72
C ARG A 67 12.28 -5.73 2.47
N PRO A 68 13.63 -5.70 2.37
CA PRO A 68 14.31 -5.11 1.22
C PRO A 68 13.93 -5.73 -0.13
N SER A 69 13.64 -7.04 -0.17
CA SER A 69 13.15 -7.71 -1.37
C SER A 69 11.81 -7.15 -1.83
N LEU A 70 10.84 -7.06 -0.92
CA LEU A 70 9.51 -6.51 -1.21
C LEU A 70 9.60 -5.08 -1.76
N LEU A 71 10.44 -4.24 -1.17
CA LEU A 71 10.63 -2.87 -1.65
C LEU A 71 11.19 -2.85 -3.09
N ARG A 72 12.19 -3.69 -3.40
CA ARG A 72 12.74 -3.79 -4.76
C ARG A 72 11.68 -4.24 -5.76
N ASP A 73 10.88 -5.24 -5.40
CA ASP A 73 9.84 -5.78 -6.28
C ASP A 73 8.79 -4.70 -6.61
N ILE A 74 8.35 -3.94 -5.60
CA ILE A 74 7.41 -2.82 -5.78
C ILE A 74 8.01 -1.73 -6.66
N LEU A 75 9.28 -1.35 -6.44
CA LEU A 75 9.93 -0.31 -7.24
C LEU A 75 10.08 -0.72 -8.70
N ALA A 76 10.42 -1.98 -8.97
CA ALA A 76 10.50 -2.53 -10.33
C ALA A 76 9.12 -2.51 -11.02
N GLU A 77 8.06 -2.90 -10.31
CA GLU A 77 6.70 -2.87 -10.82
C GLU A 77 6.23 -1.43 -11.14
N LEU A 78 6.53 -0.47 -10.25
CA LEU A 78 6.19 0.93 -10.45
C LEU A 78 6.90 1.53 -11.67
N ASN A 79 8.20 1.24 -11.83
CA ASN A 79 8.96 1.71 -12.97
C ASN A 79 8.38 1.20 -14.29
N SER A 80 8.10 -0.11 -14.38
CA SER A 80 7.54 -0.71 -15.60
C SER A 80 6.11 -0.25 -15.91
N THR A 81 5.31 0.08 -14.88
CA THR A 81 3.90 0.47 -15.05
C THR A 81 3.73 1.96 -15.35
N PHE A 82 4.51 2.84 -14.71
CA PHE A 82 4.24 4.28 -14.69
C PHE A 82 5.38 5.17 -15.22
N LEU A 83 6.61 4.68 -15.34
CA LEU A 83 7.81 5.48 -15.64
C LEU A 83 8.56 5.01 -16.90
N LYS A 84 7.83 4.48 -17.89
CA LYS A 84 8.40 4.05 -19.18
C LYS A 84 9.08 5.19 -19.92
#